data_AF-A0A177DIY0-F1
#
_entry.id   AF-A0A177DIY0-F1
#
_cell.length_a   1.000
_cell.length_b   1.000
_cell.length_c   1.000
_cell.angle_alpha   90.00
_cell.angle_beta   90.00
_cell.angle_gamma   90.00
#
_symmetry.space_group_name_H-M   'P 1'
#
loop_
_entity.id
_entity.type
_entity.pdbx_description
1 polymer ?
#
loop_
_entity_poly.entity_id
_entity_poly.type
_entity_poly.pdbx_seq_one_letter_code
_entity_poly.pdbx_strand_id
1 'polypeptide(L)'
;MDPIQEAIEYIESREPGDDFSYNKVAAQFGVERSTLARRHQGVQERKGVSHRSLHPEHEAELVRYIETLTERRLPPTKVMIQQFASQLAGKPVSESWVARFLRRHPNHLISRSGKAMAKERTKADSGAKYSLYFKLLHEKMEEYNVQPIHIFNMDEKGFQLGRVGRTNRVFNKKLYESKGQENTQYLLRHHPPAGPTTILG
;
A
#
# COMPACT_ATOMS: atom_id res chain seq x y z
N MET A 1 8.12 27.50 6.85
CA MET A 1 9.49 27.05 6.56
C MET A 1 10.25 26.92 7.88
N ASP A 2 11.23 26.00 8.00
CA ASP A 2 12.08 25.87 9.21
C ASP A 2 13.15 26.97 9.14
N PRO A 3 13.16 27.98 10.04
CA PRO A 3 14.07 29.13 9.97
C PRO A 3 15.55 28.73 9.97
N ILE A 4 15.87 27.57 10.53
CA ILE A 4 17.24 27.05 10.55
C ILE A 4 17.60 26.46 9.17
N GLN A 5 16.65 25.91 8.41
CA GLN A 5 16.90 25.41 7.06
C GLN A 5 17.17 26.56 6.10
N GLU A 6 16.41 27.66 6.19
CA GLU A 6 16.64 28.88 5.41
C GLU A 6 18.03 29.49 5.71
N ALA A 7 18.44 29.48 6.99
CA ALA A 7 19.75 29.93 7.40
C ALA A 7 20.90 29.04 6.86
N ILE A 8 20.67 27.73 6.67
CA ILE A 8 21.64 26.81 6.08
C ILE A 8 21.75 27.06 4.57
N GLU A 9 20.62 27.16 3.86
CA GLU A 9 20.58 27.47 2.43
C GLU A 9 21.25 28.82 2.11
N TYR A 10 21.11 29.80 3.01
CA TYR A 10 21.82 31.09 2.91
C TYR A 10 23.34 30.99 3.09
N ILE A 11 23.82 30.03 3.89
CA ILE A 11 25.26 29.78 4.03
C ILE A 11 25.78 29.01 2.80
N GLU A 12 25.06 28.00 2.34
CA GLU A 12 25.45 27.13 1.21
C GLU A 12 25.35 27.79 -0.17
N SER A 13 24.56 28.86 -0.31
CA SER A 13 24.45 29.64 -1.56
C SER A 13 25.59 30.62 -1.81
N ARG A 14 26.55 30.72 -0.88
CA ARG A 14 27.73 31.58 -1.03
C ARG A 14 28.82 30.91 -1.87
N GLU A 15 29.69 31.71 -2.45
CA GLU A 15 30.81 31.19 -3.23
C GLU A 15 31.82 30.43 -2.33
N PRO A 16 32.43 29.33 -2.82
CA PRO A 16 33.44 28.61 -2.07
C PRO A 16 34.62 29.52 -1.73
N GLY A 17 34.82 29.80 -0.44
CA GLY A 17 35.88 30.69 0.06
C GLY A 17 35.39 32.05 0.57
N ASP A 18 34.09 32.34 0.50
CA ASP A 18 33.51 33.53 1.12
C ASP A 18 33.42 33.37 2.65
N ASP A 19 34.01 34.30 3.40
CA ASP A 19 34.01 34.29 4.85
C ASP A 19 32.66 34.73 5.42
N PHE A 20 32.04 33.90 6.24
CA PHE A 20 30.80 34.23 6.93
C PHE A 20 30.90 34.01 8.45
N SER A 21 30.09 34.75 9.21
CA SER A 21 30.01 34.61 10.65
C SER A 21 28.67 34.02 11.05
N TYR A 22 28.68 32.87 11.73
CA TYR A 22 27.46 32.25 12.28
C TYR A 22 26.66 33.19 13.18
N ASN A 23 27.29 34.14 13.86
CA ASN A 23 26.57 35.12 14.70
C ASN A 23 25.69 36.05 13.87
N LYS A 24 26.20 36.52 12.72
CA LYS A 24 25.45 37.41 11.81
C LYS A 24 24.28 36.67 11.17
N VAL A 25 24.53 35.46 10.68
CA VAL A 25 23.48 34.62 10.08
C VAL A 25 22.42 34.24 11.12
N ALA A 26 22.83 33.84 12.32
CA ALA A 26 21.90 33.51 13.41
C ALA A 26 20.98 34.68 13.77
N ALA A 27 21.54 35.90 13.87
CA ALA A 27 20.75 37.10 14.13
C ALA A 27 19.80 37.45 12.97
N GLN A 28 20.24 37.29 11.72
CA GLN A 28 19.44 37.57 10.53
C GLN A 28 18.20 36.67 10.43
N PHE A 29 18.34 35.39 10.77
CA PHE A 29 17.26 34.39 10.67
C PHE A 29 16.55 34.11 12.00
N GLY A 30 16.91 34.82 13.08
CA GLY A 30 16.30 34.65 14.40
C GLY A 30 16.51 33.25 15.01
N VAL A 31 17.64 32.60 14.70
CA VAL A 31 17.96 31.25 15.15
C VAL A 31 19.11 31.26 16.16
N GLU A 32 19.17 30.27 17.04
CA GLU A 32 20.28 30.15 17.97
C GLU A 32 21.57 29.77 17.22
N ARG A 33 22.63 30.57 17.40
CA ARG A 33 23.92 30.36 16.73
C ARG A 33 24.52 28.97 16.96
N SER A 34 24.41 28.44 18.17
CA SER A 34 24.97 27.11 18.51
C SER A 34 24.26 26.01 17.72
N THR A 35 22.94 26.12 17.57
CA THR A 35 22.09 25.20 16.82
C THR A 35 22.37 25.32 15.32
N LEU A 36 22.49 26.53 14.77
CA LEU A 36 22.84 26.76 13.36
C LEU A 36 24.21 26.16 13.01
N ALA A 37 25.24 26.44 13.81
CA ALA A 37 26.59 25.94 13.57
C ALA A 37 26.67 24.41 13.61
N ARG A 38 26.04 23.78 14.62
CA ARG A 38 25.99 22.31 14.72
C ARG A 38 25.26 21.67 13.54
N ARG A 39 24.20 22.30 13.03
CA ARG A 39 23.39 21.76 11.92
C ARG A 39 24.10 21.93 10.57
N HIS A 40 24.74 23.08 10.33
CA HIS A 40 25.55 23.33 9.12
C HIS A 40 26.81 22.45 9.07
N GLN A 41 27.46 22.19 10.21
CA GLN A 41 28.63 21.30 10.30
C GLN A 41 28.28 19.80 10.31
N GLY A 42 27.00 19.43 10.14
CA GLY A 42 26.55 18.04 10.14
C GLY A 42 26.64 17.31 11.49
N VAL A 43 26.91 18.03 12.60
CA VAL A 43 27.02 17.46 13.96
C VAL A 43 25.65 17.07 14.51
N GLN A 44 24.57 17.65 13.99
CA GLN A 44 23.21 17.38 14.43
C GLN A 44 22.31 17.04 13.24
N GLU A 45 22.05 15.75 13.01
CA GLU A 45 20.96 15.32 12.13
C GLU A 45 19.61 15.84 12.66
N ARG A 46 18.67 16.13 11.75
CA ARG A 46 17.26 16.45 12.11
C ARG A 46 16.78 15.46 13.18
N LYS A 47 16.38 15.96 14.36
CA LYS A 47 15.64 15.18 15.38
C LYS A 47 14.42 14.54 14.70
N GLY A 48 14.57 13.31 14.20
CA GLY A 48 13.53 12.63 13.42
C GLY A 48 14.01 11.57 12.42
N VAL A 49 15.29 11.60 12.00
CA VAL A 49 15.85 10.61 11.05
C VAL A 49 16.62 9.51 11.79
N SER A 50 17.50 9.89 12.72
CA SER A 50 18.44 9.01 13.45
C SER A 50 17.82 7.80 14.19
N HIS A 51 16.54 7.82 14.56
CA HIS A 51 15.89 6.73 15.32
C HIS A 51 14.94 5.85 14.51
N ARG A 52 14.93 5.95 13.17
CA ARG A 52 14.09 5.08 12.35
C ARG A 52 14.78 3.75 12.13
N SER A 53 14.07 2.64 12.37
CA SER A 53 14.60 1.30 12.08
C SER A 53 14.80 1.05 10.58
N LEU A 54 14.29 1.92 9.72
CA LEU A 54 14.39 1.82 8.26
C LEU A 54 14.56 3.21 7.64
N HIS A 55 15.45 3.34 6.64
CA HIS A 55 15.64 4.58 5.89
C HIS A 55 14.35 4.97 5.15
N PRO A 56 14.01 6.27 5.04
CA PRO A 56 12.78 6.71 4.38
C PRO A 56 12.57 6.17 2.96
N GLU A 57 13.64 5.98 2.18
CA GLU A 57 13.56 5.44 0.83
C GLU A 57 13.16 3.97 0.79
N HIS A 58 13.78 3.13 1.64
CA HIS A 58 13.40 1.73 1.79
C HIS A 58 11.97 1.59 2.31
N GLU A 59 11.54 2.53 3.14
CA GLU A 59 10.16 2.56 3.61
C GLU A 59 9.17 2.90 2.49
N ALA A 60 9.52 3.84 1.59
CA ALA A 60 8.72 4.14 0.41
C ALA A 60 8.67 2.96 -0.56
N GLU A 61 9.76 2.22 -0.74
CA GLU A 61 9.79 0.98 -1.53
C GLU A 61 8.90 -0.10 -0.92
N LEU A 62 8.93 -0.26 0.40
CA LEU A 62 8.05 -1.20 1.10
C LEU A 62 6.56 -0.85 0.89
N VAL A 63 6.21 0.44 0.87
CA VAL A 63 4.84 0.88 0.52
C VAL A 63 4.50 0.46 -0.90
N ARG A 64 5.33 0.78 -1.91
CA ARG A 64 5.11 0.39 -3.32
C ARG A 64 4.93 -1.12 -3.48
N TYR A 65 5.74 -1.90 -2.75
CA TYR A 65 5.64 -3.35 -2.78
C TYR A 65 4.30 -3.86 -2.22
N ILE A 66 3.82 -3.28 -1.11
CA ILE A 66 2.48 -3.61 -0.56
C ILE A 66 1.37 -3.21 -1.55
N GLU A 67 1.52 -2.10 -2.26
CA GLU A 67 0.58 -1.67 -3.29
C GLU A 67 0.51 -2.69 -4.44
N THR A 68 1.66 -3.12 -4.96
CA THR A 68 1.78 -4.17 -5.98
C THR A 68 1.15 -5.50 -5.51
N LEU A 69 1.40 -5.90 -4.26
CA LEU A 69 0.79 -7.10 -3.69
C LEU A 69 -0.74 -6.98 -3.60
N THR A 70 -1.26 -5.78 -3.37
CA THR A 70 -2.70 -5.53 -3.34
C THR A 70 -3.33 -5.68 -4.72
N GLU A 71 -2.68 -5.15 -5.75
CA GLU A 71 -3.08 -5.29 -7.16
C GLU A 71 -3.12 -6.76 -7.58
N ARG A 72 -2.11 -7.53 -7.18
CA ARG A 72 -2.01 -8.98 -7.42
C ARG A 72 -2.94 -9.84 -6.56
N ARG A 73 -3.85 -9.23 -5.79
CA ARG A 73 -4.77 -9.91 -4.87
C ARG A 73 -4.08 -10.73 -3.75
N LEU A 74 -2.85 -10.36 -3.40
CA LEU A 74 -2.03 -11.01 -2.35
C LEU A 74 -1.69 -10.05 -1.20
N PRO A 75 -2.66 -9.36 -0.58
CA PRO A 75 -2.40 -8.38 0.46
C PRO A 75 -1.66 -9.03 1.65
N PRO A 76 -0.53 -8.46 2.10
CA PRO A 76 0.27 -9.05 3.16
C PRO A 76 -0.39 -8.91 4.54
N THR A 77 0.04 -9.77 5.47
CA THR A 77 -0.26 -9.60 6.90
C THR A 77 0.74 -8.65 7.55
N LYS A 78 0.43 -8.17 8.76
CA LYS A 78 1.39 -7.40 9.57
C LYS A 78 2.70 -8.16 9.86
N VAL A 79 2.61 -9.49 10.01
CA VAL A 79 3.79 -10.36 10.23
C VAL A 79 4.68 -10.39 8.98
N MET A 80 4.08 -10.51 7.79
CA MET A 80 4.85 -10.44 6.54
C MET A 80 5.53 -9.08 6.38
N ILE A 81 4.83 -7.97 6.68
CA ILE A 81 5.41 -6.63 6.63
C ILE A 81 6.58 -6.51 7.62
N GLN A 82 6.45 -7.06 8.83
CA GLN A 82 7.53 -7.11 9.81
C GLN A 82 8.75 -7.88 9.26
N GLN A 83 8.53 -9.01 8.60
CA GLN A 83 9.59 -9.81 7.98
C GLN A 83 10.28 -9.04 6.85
N PHE A 84 9.52 -8.42 5.95
CA PHE A 84 10.06 -7.59 4.87
C PHE A 84 10.89 -6.43 5.42
N ALA A 85 10.36 -5.72 6.42
CA ALA A 85 11.08 -4.63 7.07
C ALA A 85 12.33 -5.11 7.82
N SER A 86 12.28 -6.29 8.45
CA SER A 86 13.46 -6.87 9.13
C SER A 86 14.57 -7.24 8.15
N GLN A 87 14.20 -7.78 6.98
CA GLN A 87 15.15 -8.09 5.91
C GLN A 87 15.78 -6.80 5.36
N LEU A 88 14.96 -5.78 5.06
CA LEU A 88 15.46 -4.48 4.57
C LEU A 88 16.33 -3.75 5.61
N ALA A 89 16.05 -3.92 6.91
CA ALA A 89 16.82 -3.31 7.99
C ALA A 89 18.08 -4.10 8.38
N GLY A 90 18.26 -5.33 7.88
CA GLY A 90 19.31 -6.26 8.29
C GLY A 90 19.21 -6.72 9.75
N LYS A 91 18.11 -6.42 10.45
CA LYS A 91 17.87 -6.76 11.86
C LYS A 91 16.39 -6.89 12.17
N PRO A 92 16.00 -7.67 13.19
CA PRO A 92 14.61 -7.81 13.59
C PRO A 92 13.98 -6.46 13.94
N VAL A 93 12.85 -6.11 13.31
CA VAL A 93 12.03 -4.96 13.71
C VAL A 93 10.91 -5.40 14.64
N SER A 94 10.54 -4.54 15.60
CA SER A 94 9.46 -4.85 16.55
C SER A 94 8.07 -4.83 15.90
N GLU A 95 7.09 -5.51 16.50
CA GLU A 95 5.68 -5.40 16.08
C GLU A 95 5.16 -3.95 16.17
N SER A 96 5.62 -3.21 17.18
CA SER A 96 5.30 -1.80 17.36
C SER A 96 5.78 -0.93 16.20
N TRP A 97 6.85 -1.36 15.51
CA TRP A 97 7.34 -0.67 14.31
C TRP A 97 6.32 -0.76 13.19
N VAL A 98 5.70 -1.93 12.97
CA VAL A 98 4.67 -2.10 11.92
C VAL A 98 3.46 -1.21 12.20
N ALA A 99 3.02 -1.12 13.46
CA ALA A 99 1.94 -0.22 13.84
C ALA A 99 2.29 1.26 13.56
N ARG A 100 3.53 1.67 13.86
CA ARG A 100 4.03 3.02 13.55
C ARG A 100 4.17 3.26 12.05
N PHE A 101 4.64 2.28 11.29
CA PHE A 101 4.73 2.33 9.82
C PHE A 101 3.36 2.57 9.20
N LEU A 102 2.34 1.79 9.57
CA LEU A 102 0.98 1.99 9.05
C LEU A 102 0.41 3.37 9.43
N ARG A 103 0.70 3.86 10.64
CA ARG A 103 0.28 5.21 11.07
C ARG A 103 0.99 6.33 10.32
N ARG A 104 2.21 6.10 9.81
CA ARG A 104 2.95 7.08 8.99
C ARG A 104 2.47 7.14 7.55
N HIS A 105 1.81 6.09 7.05
CA HIS A 105 1.31 5.99 5.68
C HIS A 105 -0.23 5.87 5.58
N PRO A 106 -1.01 6.73 6.26
CA PRO A 106 -2.49 6.59 6.32
C PRO A 106 -3.18 6.91 4.99
N ASN A 107 -2.48 7.58 4.07
CA ASN A 107 -2.98 7.92 2.73
C ASN A 107 -2.76 6.80 1.72
N HIS A 108 -1.81 5.90 1.98
CA HIS A 108 -1.43 4.82 1.07
C HIS A 108 -1.96 3.47 1.53
N LEU A 109 -1.97 3.22 2.84
CA LEU A 109 -2.22 1.89 3.38
C LEU A 109 -3.43 1.85 4.31
N ILE A 110 -4.17 0.75 4.23
CA ILE A 110 -5.31 0.48 5.10
C ILE A 110 -5.28 -0.95 5.62
N SER A 111 -5.57 -1.12 6.91
CA SER A 111 -5.66 -2.43 7.55
C SER A 111 -7.13 -2.85 7.65
N ARG A 112 -7.46 -4.05 7.19
CA ARG A 112 -8.83 -4.62 7.26
C ARG A 112 -8.80 -6.07 7.75
N SER A 113 -9.80 -6.40 8.56
CA SER A 113 -9.99 -7.75 9.08
C SER A 113 -10.83 -8.59 8.12
N GLY A 114 -10.69 -9.91 8.18
CA GLY A 114 -11.58 -10.83 7.45
C GLY A 114 -13.06 -10.60 7.74
N LYS A 115 -13.41 -10.25 8.98
CA LYS A 115 -14.79 -9.93 9.38
C LYS A 115 -15.32 -8.66 8.72
N ALA A 116 -14.50 -7.61 8.65
CA ALA A 116 -14.88 -6.37 7.99
C ALA A 116 -15.15 -6.60 6.49
N MET A 117 -14.27 -7.36 5.83
CA MET A 117 -14.45 -7.73 4.42
C MET A 117 -15.70 -8.59 4.20
N ALA A 118 -15.96 -9.58 5.07
CA ALA A 118 -17.18 -10.39 4.99
C ALA A 118 -18.44 -9.55 5.16
N LYS A 119 -18.46 -8.61 6.13
CA LYS A 119 -19.56 -7.68 6.35
C LYS A 119 -19.79 -6.76 5.14
N GLU A 120 -18.72 -6.26 4.52
CA GLU A 120 -18.81 -5.45 3.30
C GLU A 120 -19.41 -6.26 2.13
N ARG A 121 -19.06 -7.54 2.00
CA ARG A 121 -19.70 -8.44 1.01
C ARG A 121 -21.20 -8.59 1.27
N THR A 122 -21.60 -8.89 2.51
CA THR A 122 -23.01 -9.01 2.87
C THR A 122 -23.79 -7.71 2.64
N LYS A 123 -23.13 -6.54 2.76
CA LYS A 123 -23.77 -5.25 2.45
C LYS A 123 -23.88 -5.00 0.94
N ALA A 124 -22.94 -5.50 0.14
CA ALA A 124 -22.96 -5.38 -1.31
C ALA A 124 -23.97 -6.33 -1.98
N ASP A 125 -24.39 -7.37 -1.26
CA ASP A 125 -25.45 -8.29 -1.66
C ASP A 125 -26.78 -7.54 -1.80
N SER A 126 -27.45 -7.72 -2.94
CA SER A 126 -28.75 -7.12 -3.18
C SER A 126 -29.70 -8.14 -3.81
N GLY A 127 -30.86 -8.34 -3.19
CA GLY A 127 -31.89 -9.24 -3.69
C GLY A 127 -32.27 -8.96 -5.15
N ALA A 128 -32.41 -7.68 -5.52
CA ALA A 128 -32.75 -7.29 -6.89
C ALA A 128 -31.74 -7.79 -7.94
N LYS A 129 -30.43 -7.74 -7.66
CA LYS A 129 -29.41 -8.29 -8.57
C LYS A 129 -29.51 -9.81 -8.68
N TYR A 130 -29.79 -10.50 -7.57
CA TYR A 130 -29.99 -11.95 -7.59
C TYR A 130 -31.22 -12.33 -8.41
N SER A 131 -32.35 -11.64 -8.20
CA SER A 131 -33.56 -11.86 -9.00
C SER A 131 -33.32 -11.64 -10.49
N LEU A 132 -32.62 -10.57 -10.87
CA LEU A 132 -32.28 -10.30 -12.27
C LEU A 132 -31.32 -11.36 -12.84
N TYR A 133 -30.29 -11.76 -12.09
CA TYR A 133 -29.34 -12.79 -12.50
C TYR A 133 -30.04 -14.14 -12.74
N PHE A 134 -30.85 -14.61 -11.79
CA PHE A 134 -31.54 -15.89 -11.93
C PHE A 134 -32.58 -15.86 -13.05
N LYS A 135 -33.27 -14.73 -13.25
CA LYS A 135 -34.16 -14.56 -14.40
C LYS A 135 -33.40 -14.74 -15.72
N LEU A 136 -32.29 -14.01 -15.90
CA LEU A 136 -31.47 -14.10 -17.10
C LEU A 136 -30.87 -15.50 -17.29
N LEU A 137 -30.43 -16.14 -16.21
CA LEU A 137 -29.89 -17.49 -16.24
C LEU A 137 -30.94 -18.49 -16.73
N HIS A 138 -32.16 -18.45 -16.19
CA HIS A 138 -33.26 -19.31 -16.63
C HIS A 138 -33.62 -19.09 -18.11
N GLU A 139 -33.72 -17.83 -18.56
CA GLU A 139 -33.97 -17.51 -19.97
C GLU A 139 -32.91 -18.14 -20.89
N LYS A 140 -31.63 -18.07 -20.52
CA LYS A 140 -30.54 -18.69 -21.29
C LYS A 140 -30.50 -20.20 -21.21
N MET A 141 -30.87 -20.80 -20.07
CA MET A 141 -30.98 -22.24 -19.95
C MET A 141 -32.03 -22.82 -20.89
N GLU A 142 -33.19 -22.16 -21.00
CA GLU A 142 -34.27 -22.53 -21.93
C GLU A 142 -33.83 -22.32 -23.39
N GLU A 143 -33.26 -21.15 -23.73
CA GLU A 143 -32.83 -20.81 -25.09
C GLU A 143 -31.84 -21.83 -25.67
N TYR A 144 -30.89 -22.30 -24.85
CA TYR A 144 -29.84 -23.23 -25.28
C TYR A 144 -30.08 -24.68 -24.84
N ASN A 145 -31.24 -24.99 -24.25
CA ASN A 145 -31.58 -26.31 -23.71
C ASN A 145 -30.49 -26.91 -22.80
N VAL A 146 -29.93 -26.06 -21.92
CA VAL A 146 -28.86 -26.44 -20.99
C VAL A 146 -29.46 -27.21 -19.82
N GLN A 147 -29.12 -28.50 -19.73
CA GLN A 147 -29.57 -29.31 -18.61
C GLN A 147 -28.85 -28.92 -17.30
N PRO A 148 -29.55 -28.94 -16.15
CA PRO A 148 -28.96 -28.61 -14.84
C PRO A 148 -27.70 -29.42 -14.51
N ILE A 149 -27.60 -30.66 -15.00
CA ILE A 149 -26.44 -31.54 -14.79
C ILE A 149 -25.14 -31.01 -15.45
N HIS A 150 -25.24 -30.05 -16.36
CA HIS A 150 -24.10 -29.44 -17.06
C HIS A 150 -23.71 -28.08 -16.46
N ILE A 151 -24.29 -27.69 -15.32
CA ILE A 151 -23.96 -26.45 -14.63
C ILE A 151 -22.89 -26.74 -13.57
N PHE A 152 -21.68 -26.25 -13.80
CA PHE A 152 -20.58 -26.38 -12.87
C PHE A 152 -20.31 -25.05 -12.17
N ASN A 153 -20.10 -25.10 -10.86
CA ASN A 153 -19.67 -23.93 -10.12
C ASN A 153 -18.16 -23.72 -10.31
N MET A 154 -17.78 -22.56 -10.83
CA MET A 154 -16.38 -22.11 -10.89
C MET A 154 -16.19 -21.05 -9.81
N ASP A 155 -16.03 -21.51 -8.56
CA ASP A 155 -15.66 -20.63 -7.44
C ASP A 155 -14.17 -20.28 -7.57
N GLU A 156 -13.87 -18.99 -7.74
CA GLU A 156 -12.51 -18.48 -7.64
C GLU A 156 -12.17 -18.27 -6.14
N LYS A 157 -11.53 -19.27 -5.54
CA LYS A 157 -10.93 -19.09 -4.21
C LYS A 157 -9.68 -18.22 -4.35
N GLY A 158 -9.80 -16.96 -3.92
CA GLY A 158 -8.66 -16.05 -3.81
C GLY A 158 -7.53 -16.69 -2.99
N PHE A 159 -6.36 -16.86 -3.62
CA PHE A 159 -5.18 -17.43 -2.99
C PHE A 159 -4.68 -16.51 -1.87
N GLN A 160 -4.79 -16.96 -0.61
CA GLN A 160 -4.36 -16.17 0.55
C GLN A 160 -3.08 -16.76 1.15
N LEU A 161 -1.98 -16.02 1.04
CA LEU A 161 -0.72 -16.37 1.70
C LEU A 161 -0.83 -16.24 3.23
N GLY A 162 -0.57 -17.32 3.96
CA GLY A 162 -0.53 -17.38 5.44
C GLY A 162 -1.80 -17.94 6.10
N ARG A 163 -1.71 -18.30 7.40
CA ARG A 163 -2.80 -18.92 8.17
C ARG A 163 -4.06 -18.04 8.17
N VAL A 164 -5.19 -18.61 7.74
CA VAL A 164 -6.52 -17.97 7.54
C VAL A 164 -7.22 -17.60 8.87
N GLY A 165 -6.44 -17.33 9.92
CA GLY A 165 -6.98 -16.84 11.19
C GLY A 165 -7.54 -15.41 11.08
N ARG A 166 -7.90 -14.82 12.23
CA ARG A 166 -8.33 -13.41 12.38
C ARG A 166 -7.20 -12.41 12.09
N THR A 167 -6.39 -12.64 11.06
CA THR A 167 -5.25 -11.82 10.71
C THR A 167 -5.72 -10.64 9.87
N ASN A 168 -5.35 -9.44 10.30
CA ASN A 168 -5.59 -8.23 9.54
C ASN A 168 -4.67 -8.23 8.31
N ARG A 169 -5.25 -7.87 7.17
CA ARG A 169 -4.56 -7.68 5.90
C ARG A 169 -4.34 -6.20 5.66
N VAL A 170 -3.20 -5.85 5.08
CA VAL A 170 -2.87 -4.47 4.72
C VAL A 170 -2.99 -4.34 3.21
N PHE A 171 -3.72 -3.32 2.78
CA PHE A 171 -4.05 -3.06 1.38
C PHE A 171 -3.58 -1.66 0.99
N ASN A 172 -3.34 -1.46 -0.30
CA ASN A 172 -3.44 -0.14 -0.92
C ASN A 172 -4.83 0.44 -0.61
N LYS A 173 -4.86 1.62 0.02
CA LYS A 173 -6.07 2.29 0.47
C LYS A 173 -6.96 2.72 -0.68
N LYS A 174 -6.40 3.44 -1.66
CA LYS A 174 -7.13 3.93 -2.83
C LYS A 174 -7.79 2.77 -3.59
N LEU A 175 -7.03 1.71 -3.85
CA LEU A 175 -7.52 0.53 -4.56
C LEU A 175 -8.57 -0.25 -3.75
N TYR A 176 -8.46 -0.25 -2.41
CA TYR A 176 -9.46 -0.89 -1.56
C TYR A 176 -10.79 -0.11 -1.55
N GLU A 177 -10.71 1.21 -1.47
CA GLU A 177 -11.87 2.10 -1.42
C GLU A 177 -12.54 2.24 -2.81
N SER A 178 -11.78 2.14 -3.90
CA SER A 178 -12.28 2.24 -5.29
C SER A 178 -13.00 1.00 -5.80
N LYS A 179 -13.04 -0.11 -5.04
CA LYS A 179 -13.73 -1.37 -5.43
C LYS A 179 -15.24 -1.24 -5.68
N GLY A 180 -15.79 -0.03 -5.65
CA GLY A 180 -17.13 0.28 -6.13
C GLY A 180 -17.27 0.51 -7.64
N GLN A 181 -16.19 0.73 -8.43
CA GLN A 181 -16.36 1.24 -9.80
C GLN A 181 -15.55 0.60 -10.95
N GLU A 182 -14.48 -0.16 -10.71
CA GLU A 182 -13.67 -0.69 -11.83
C GLU A 182 -13.39 -2.18 -11.65
N ASN A 183 -14.25 -3.04 -12.19
CA ASN A 183 -14.08 -4.50 -12.10
C ASN A 183 -14.25 -5.24 -13.44
N THR A 184 -14.32 -4.53 -14.57
CA THR A 184 -14.54 -5.13 -15.90
C THR A 184 -13.33 -5.10 -16.84
N GLN A 185 -12.32 -4.28 -16.59
CA GLN A 185 -11.21 -4.09 -17.55
C GLN A 185 -10.05 -5.09 -17.37
N TYR A 186 -9.78 -5.59 -16.16
CA TYR A 186 -8.61 -6.46 -15.92
C TYR A 186 -8.75 -7.88 -16.51
N LEU A 187 -9.99 -8.39 -16.62
CA LEU A 187 -10.28 -9.70 -17.21
C LEU A 187 -10.10 -9.73 -18.74
N LEU A 188 -10.16 -8.57 -19.42
CA LEU A 188 -10.06 -8.48 -20.88
C LEU A 188 -8.62 -8.35 -21.39
N ARG A 189 -7.65 -7.98 -20.54
CA ARG A 189 -6.30 -7.60 -21.01
C ARG A 189 -5.24 -8.71 -20.93
N HIS A 190 -5.51 -9.79 -20.20
CA HIS A 190 -4.49 -10.80 -19.87
C HIS A 190 -4.91 -12.27 -20.10
N HIS A 191 -6.06 -12.52 -20.73
CA HIS A 191 -6.40 -13.86 -21.20
C HIS A 191 -5.84 -14.07 -22.62
N PRO A 192 -5.00 -15.09 -22.89
CA PRO A 192 -4.70 -15.47 -24.26
C PRO A 192 -6.00 -15.96 -24.94
N PRO A 193 -6.20 -15.68 -26.23
CA PRO A 193 -7.37 -16.18 -26.96
C PRO A 193 -7.38 -17.71 -26.84
N ALA A 194 -8.54 -18.26 -26.47
CA ALA A 194 -8.75 -19.69 -26.44
C ALA A 194 -8.41 -20.25 -27.84
N GLY A 195 -7.35 -21.06 -27.92
CA GLY A 195 -7.04 -21.82 -29.11
C GLY A 195 -8.18 -22.82 -29.40
N PRO A 196 -8.39 -23.21 -30.66
CA PRO A 196 -9.49 -24.09 -31.02
C PRO A 196 -9.30 -25.48 -30.39
N THR A 197 -10.16 -25.81 -29.42
CA THR A 197 -10.28 -27.18 -28.90
C THR A 197 -10.85 -28.07 -30.01
N THR A 198 -9.98 -28.85 -30.64
CA THR A 198 -10.39 -29.94 -31.53
C THR A 198 -10.96 -31.05 -30.66
N ILE A 199 -12.26 -31.29 -30.78
CA ILE A 199 -12.91 -32.48 -30.21
C ILE A 199 -12.65 -33.62 -31.20
N LEU A 200 -11.78 -34.56 -30.82
CA LEU A 200 -11.69 -35.86 -31.50
C LEU A 200 -12.78 -36.76 -30.92
N GLY A 201 -13.61 -37.29 -31.82
CA GLY A 201 -14.64 -38.29 -31.53
C GLY A 201 -14.11 -39.71 -31.38
#